data_AF-A0A1B8UZL5-F1
#
_entry.id   AF-A0A1B8UZL5-F1
#
_cell.length_a   1.000
_cell.length_b   1.000
_cell.length_c   1.000
_cell.angle_alpha   90.00
_cell.angle_beta   90.00
_cell.angle_gamma   90.00
#
_symmetry.space_group_name_H-M   'P 1'
#
loop_
_entity.id
_entity.type
_entity.pdbx_description
1 polymer ?
#
loop_
_entity_poly.entity_id
_entity_poly.type
_entity_poly.pdbx_seq_one_letter_code
_entity_poly.pdbx_strand_id
1 'polypeptide(L)'
;MAKPRTDKVRRQDANRQQRLRDREAAHKQAVGSEKIKLEIYAGTRTDIDDMCQVGGFEEEAEAITLGLRYLGNMARNEPEQYRRALNPRNLV
;
A
#
# COMPACT_ATOMS: atom_id res chain seq x y z
N MET A 1 -34.78 -17.32 17.05
CA MET A 1 -34.73 -15.84 16.97
C MET A 1 -33.55 -15.35 17.81
N ALA A 2 -32.61 -14.58 17.25
CA ALA A 2 -31.48 -14.05 18.01
C ALA A 2 -32.00 -13.10 19.10
N LYS A 3 -31.58 -13.29 20.36
CA LYS A 3 -31.98 -12.41 21.46
C LYS A 3 -31.57 -10.96 21.13
N PRO A 4 -32.42 -9.96 21.41
CA PRO A 4 -32.08 -8.56 21.16
C PRO A 4 -30.80 -8.21 21.92
N ARG A 5 -29.83 -7.61 21.22
CA ARG A 5 -28.56 -7.18 21.84
C ARG A 5 -28.89 -6.15 22.92
N THR A 6 -28.51 -6.46 24.15
CA THR A 6 -28.66 -5.52 25.27
C THR A 6 -27.71 -4.34 25.10
N ASP A 7 -28.06 -3.19 25.67
CA ASP A 7 -27.23 -1.98 25.56
C ASP A 7 -25.82 -2.17 26.13
N LYS A 8 -25.67 -3.06 27.12
CA LYS A 8 -24.37 -3.49 27.64
C LYS A 8 -23.50 -4.14 26.56
N VAL A 9 -24.06 -5.04 25.76
CA VAL A 9 -23.34 -5.72 24.67
C VAL A 9 -22.96 -4.72 23.59
N ARG A 10 -23.87 -3.83 23.20
CA ARG A 10 -23.59 -2.75 22.23
C ARG A 10 -22.42 -1.87 22.67
N ARG A 11 -22.39 -1.49 23.96
CA ARG A 11 -21.30 -0.69 24.54
C ARG A 11 -19.96 -1.43 24.56
N GLN A 12 -19.98 -2.73 24.87
CA GLN A 12 -18.77 -3.56 24.84
C GLN A 12 -18.22 -3.71 23.42
N ASP A 13 -19.09 -3.91 22.44
CA ASP A 13 -18.70 -3.99 21.02
C ASP A 13 -18.10 -2.67 20.53
N ALA A 14 -18.72 -1.54 20.86
CA ALA A 14 -18.20 -0.21 20.52
C ALA A 14 -16.81 0.02 21.14
N ASN A 15 -16.62 -0.30 22.42
CA ASN A 15 -15.32 -0.19 23.09
C ASN A 15 -14.25 -1.10 22.45
N ARG A 16 -14.64 -2.30 22.01
CA ARG A 16 -13.74 -3.23 21.33
C ARG A 16 -13.28 -2.66 19.99
N GLN A 17 -14.21 -2.10 19.21
CA GLN A 17 -13.91 -1.47 17.93
C GLN A 17 -13.04 -0.22 18.10
N GLN A 18 -13.31 0.60 19.11
CA GLN A 18 -12.47 1.76 19.41
C GLN A 18 -11.05 1.32 19.77
N ARG A 19 -10.88 0.35 20.66
CA ARG A 19 -9.56 -0.20 21.02
C ARG A 19 -8.80 -0.78 19.82
N LEU A 20 -9.50 -1.40 18.88
CA LEU A 20 -8.89 -1.91 17.66
C LEU A 20 -8.36 -0.74 16.81
N ARG A 21 -9.19 0.27 16.58
CA ARG A 21 -8.81 1.48 15.83
C ARG A 21 -7.64 2.22 16.49
N ASP A 22 -7.66 2.36 17.82
CA ASP A 22 -6.59 3.02 18.58
C ASP A 22 -5.27 2.26 18.43
N ARG A 23 -5.31 0.92 18.48
CA ARG A 23 -4.12 0.06 18.25
C ARG A 23 -3.59 0.19 16.84
N GLU A 24 -4.46 0.17 15.84
CA GLU A 24 -4.06 0.34 14.44
C GLU A 24 -3.49 1.74 14.19
N ALA A 25 -4.09 2.77 14.77
CA ALA A 25 -3.61 4.14 14.67
C ALA A 25 -2.22 4.29 15.33
N ALA A 26 -2.04 3.74 16.54
CA ALA A 26 -0.75 3.74 17.23
C ALA A 26 0.32 2.98 16.44
N HIS A 27 -0.03 1.83 15.85
CA HIS A 27 0.90 1.08 15.00
C HIS A 27 1.29 1.87 13.75
N LYS A 28 0.30 2.40 13.02
CA LYS A 28 0.53 3.24 11.82
C LYS A 28 1.41 4.45 12.14
N GLN A 29 1.18 5.10 13.27
CA GLN A 29 2.02 6.21 13.73
C GLN A 29 3.44 5.75 14.05
N ALA A 30 3.61 4.63 14.75
CA ALA A 30 4.92 4.11 15.13
C ALA A 30 5.79 3.71 13.92
N VAL A 31 5.18 3.20 12.85
CA VAL A 31 5.90 2.83 11.61
C VAL A 31 6.00 3.98 10.60
N GLY A 32 5.49 5.18 10.93
CA GLY A 32 5.46 6.31 10.00
C GLY A 32 4.65 6.03 8.74
N SER A 33 3.53 5.31 8.87
CA SER A 33 2.68 4.95 7.73
C SER A 33 2.10 6.19 7.07
N GLU A 34 2.39 6.35 5.79
CA GLU A 34 1.82 7.38 4.93
C GLU A 34 0.92 6.75 3.86
N LYS A 35 -0.09 7.50 3.42
CA LYS A 35 -0.98 7.09 2.33
C LYS A 35 -0.77 8.00 1.13
N ILE A 36 -0.46 7.40 0.00
CA ILE A 36 -0.45 8.08 -1.30
C ILE A 36 -1.77 7.77 -2.00
N LYS A 37 -2.51 8.81 -2.39
CA LYS A 37 -3.69 8.66 -3.25
C LYS A 37 -3.27 8.97 -4.69
N LEU A 38 -3.41 7.98 -5.57
CA LEU A 38 -3.05 8.08 -6.97
C LEU A 38 -4.19 7.56 -7.84
N GLU A 39 -4.50 8.26 -8.92
CA GLU A 39 -5.31 7.74 -10.02
C GLU A 39 -4.37 7.12 -11.05
N ILE A 40 -4.64 5.86 -11.42
CA ILE A 40 -3.86 5.12 -12.41
C ILE A 40 -4.78 4.68 -13.57
N TYR A 41 -4.19 4.54 -14.76
CA TYR A 41 -4.90 4.09 -15.94
C TYR A 41 -4.66 2.59 -16.20
N ALA A 42 -5.39 2.02 -17.15
CA ALA A 42 -5.38 0.58 -17.43
C ALA A 42 -3.99 0.02 -17.76
N GLY A 43 -3.12 0.81 -18.42
CA GLY A 43 -1.73 0.41 -18.68
C GLY A 43 -0.96 0.17 -17.39
N THR A 44 -0.93 1.16 -16.50
CA THR A 44 -0.28 1.05 -15.19
C THR A 44 -0.86 -0.07 -14.31
N ARG A 45 -2.16 -0.36 -14.43
CA ARG A 45 -2.75 -1.53 -13.75
C ARG A 45 -2.14 -2.83 -14.26
N THR A 46 -2.03 -2.97 -15.58
CA THR A 46 -1.42 -4.15 -16.21
C THR A 46 0.04 -4.28 -15.79
N ASP A 47 0.80 -3.18 -15.76
CA ASP A 47 2.19 -3.19 -15.30
C ASP A 47 2.32 -3.68 -13.84
N ILE A 48 1.40 -3.28 -12.96
CA ILE A 48 1.37 -3.75 -11.56
C ILE A 48 1.10 -5.26 -11.50
N ASP A 49 0.16 -5.76 -12.30
CA ASP A 49 -0.16 -7.18 -12.36
C ASP A 49 1.05 -8.01 -12.86
N ASP A 50 1.74 -7.52 -13.89
CA ASP A 50 2.97 -8.14 -14.40
C ASP A 50 4.09 -8.12 -13.35
N MET A 51 4.25 -7.01 -12.62
CA MET A 51 5.20 -6.92 -11.51
C MET A 51 4.89 -7.95 -10.42
N CYS A 52 3.61 -8.13 -10.06
CA CYS A 52 3.19 -9.14 -9.08
C CYS A 52 3.48 -10.55 -9.58
N GLN A 53 3.12 -10.86 -10.83
CA GLN A 53 3.32 -12.19 -11.40
C GLN A 53 4.81 -12.56 -11.53
N VAL A 54 5.63 -11.65 -12.06
CA VAL A 54 7.07 -11.91 -12.27
C VAL A 54 7.84 -11.88 -10.95
N GLY A 55 7.47 -10.99 -10.04
CA GLY A 55 8.10 -10.87 -8.72
C GLY A 55 7.63 -11.92 -7.70
N GLY A 56 6.53 -12.61 -7.96
CA GLY A 56 5.92 -13.56 -7.03
C GLY A 56 5.29 -12.89 -5.80
N PHE A 57 4.77 -11.67 -5.96
CA PHE A 57 4.17 -10.90 -4.87
C PHE A 57 2.67 -11.24 -4.71
N GLU A 58 2.24 -11.44 -3.47
CA GLU A 58 0.83 -11.68 -3.15
C GLU A 58 0.03 -10.37 -3.07
N GLU A 59 0.71 -9.26 -2.75
CA GLU A 59 0.09 -7.94 -2.60
C GLU A 59 0.69 -6.93 -3.59
N GLU A 60 -0.17 -6.22 -4.33
CA GLU A 60 0.22 -5.10 -5.21
C GLU A 60 1.05 -4.05 -4.46
N ALA A 61 0.71 -3.80 -3.19
CA ALA A 61 1.40 -2.84 -2.34
C ALA A 61 2.87 -3.20 -2.12
N GLU A 62 3.19 -4.49 -2.01
CA GLU A 62 4.58 -4.96 -1.90
C GLU A 62 5.34 -4.72 -3.20
N ALA A 63 4.75 -5.12 -4.33
CA ALA A 63 5.33 -4.92 -5.67
C ALA A 63 5.66 -3.44 -5.93
N ILE A 64 4.69 -2.55 -5.67
CA ILE A 64 4.85 -1.10 -5.84
C ILE A 64 5.91 -0.56 -4.88
N THR A 65 5.88 -0.97 -3.61
CA THR A 65 6.83 -0.48 -2.60
C THR A 65 8.26 -0.83 -2.99
N LEU A 66 8.52 -2.09 -3.39
CA LEU A 66 9.86 -2.52 -3.77
C LEU A 66 10.32 -1.86 -5.08
N GLY A 67 9.44 -1.74 -6.07
CA GLY A 67 9.73 -1.03 -7.32
C GLY A 67 10.13 0.43 -7.07
N LEU A 68 9.34 1.16 -6.27
CA LEU A 68 9.65 2.55 -5.91
C LEU A 68 10.94 2.67 -5.08
N ARG A 69 11.21 1.73 -4.17
CA ARG A 69 12.47 1.72 -3.42
C ARG A 69 13.67 1.49 -4.31
N TYR A 70 13.58 0.58 -5.27
CA TYR A 70 14.63 0.34 -6.27
C TYR A 70 14.88 1.58 -7.12
N LEU A 71 13.83 2.16 -7.70
CA LEU A 71 13.92 3.39 -8.49
C LEU A 71 14.49 4.56 -7.67
N GLY A 72 14.06 4.72 -6.42
CA GLY A 72 14.59 5.74 -5.52
C GLY A 72 16.06 5.51 -5.18
N ASN A 73 16.50 4.26 -5.02
CA ASN A 73 17.92 3.93 -4.84
C ASN A 73 18.74 4.27 -6.08
N MET A 74 18.24 3.92 -7.27
CA MET A 74 18.86 4.26 -8.54
C MET A 74 18.94 5.79 -8.73
N ALA A 75 17.89 6.54 -8.41
CA ALA A 75 17.91 8.00 -8.52
C ALA A 75 18.99 8.65 -7.65
N ARG A 76 19.24 8.12 -6.44
CA ARG A 76 20.24 8.66 -5.50
C ARG A 76 21.67 8.31 -5.89
N ASN A 77 21.90 7.09 -6.37
CA ASN A 77 23.25 6.56 -6.56
C ASN A 77 23.69 6.55 -8.03
N GLU A 78 22.73 6.44 -8.96
CA GLU A 78 22.94 6.21 -10.39
C GLU A 78 21.99 7.07 -11.25
N PRO A 79 22.04 8.42 -11.11
CA PRO A 79 21.02 9.32 -11.67
C PRO A 79 20.90 9.26 -13.19
N GLU A 80 21.99 9.01 -13.92
CA GLU A 80 21.93 8.87 -15.39
C GLU A 80 21.21 7.58 -15.81
N GLN A 81 21.40 6.49 -15.06
CA GLN A 81 20.68 5.24 -15.32
C GLN A 81 19.19 5.41 -15.03
N TYR A 82 18.85 6.10 -13.93
CA TYR A 82 17.47 6.44 -13.63
C TYR A 82 16.79 7.23 -14.76
N ARG A 83 17.44 8.29 -15.26
CA ARG A 83 16.89 9.09 -16.37
C ARG A 83 16.72 8.27 -17.64
N ARG A 84 17.63 7.35 -17.92
CA ARG A 84 17.54 6.45 -19.08
C ARG A 84 16.40 5.45 -18.93
N ALA A 85 16.26 4.85 -17.75
CA ALA A 85 15.24 3.85 -17.45
C ALA A 85 13.82 4.43 -17.49
N LEU A 86 13.62 5.66 -16.99
CA LEU A 86 12.33 6.34 -17.00
C LEU A 86 12.15 7.33 -18.17
N ASN A 87 12.92 7.16 -19.25
CA ASN A 87 12.68 7.93 -20.47
C ASN A 87 11.36 7.45 -21.10
N PRO A 88 10.34 8.31 -21.29
CA PRO A 88 9.03 7.90 -21.83
C PRO A 88 9.10 7.20 -23.19
N ARG A 89 10.16 7.44 -23.97
CA ARG A 89 10.37 6.77 -25.26
C ARG A 89 10.73 5.30 -25.15
N ASN A 90 11.07 4.83 -23.94
CA ASN A 90 11.45 3.46 -23.65
C ASN A 90 10.37 2.69 -22.87
N LEU A 91 9.27 3.35 -22.49
CA LEU A 91 8.20 2.80 -21.65
C LEU A 91 6.97 2.37 -22.47
N VAL A 92 7.19 1.93 -23.71
CA VAL A 92 6.15 1.56 -24.68
C VAL A 92 6.26 0.10 -25.04
#